data_AF-A0A448WK59-F1
#
_entry.id   AF-A0A448WK59-F1
#
_cell.length_a   1.000
_cell.length_b   1.000
_cell.length_c   1.000
_cell.angle_alpha   90.00
_cell.angle_beta   90.00
_cell.angle_gamma   90.00
#
_symmetry.space_group_name_H-M   'P 1'
#
loop_
_entity.id
_entity.type
_entity.pdbx_description
1 polymer ?
#
loop_
_entity_poly.entity_id
_entity_poly.type
_entity_poly.pdbx_seq_one_letter_code
_entity_poly.pdbx_strand_id
1 'polypeptide(L)'
;MVEEIQNHIGSLNWGYRVALREKSVTYINAYGTLIDPHTIKAVDKTGKDTIITADKVILATGERPRYPGISGDKEFCITSDDLFSLPYNPGKTLVIGASYVALECAGFLTSLGYDTTVMVRSILLRGFDQLMAQMAGAYMEKHGTKFIRQCVPTAVRYICDILNILPCHFSSFMIRQLKAPKEAEGQPGLLEVEGRHTNGTPFVGEFNTV
;
A
#
# COMPACT_ATOMS: atom_id res chain seq x y z
N MET A 1 -16.56 -0.16 7.47
CA MET A 1 -15.17 0.25 7.80
C MET A 1 -14.68 1.32 6.85
N VAL A 2 -14.61 1.06 5.54
CA VAL A 2 -14.11 2.05 4.56
C VAL A 2 -14.84 3.39 4.64
N GLU A 3 -16.17 3.37 4.64
CA GLU A 3 -16.98 4.59 4.75
C GLU A 3 -16.63 5.42 5.98
N GLU A 4 -16.59 4.80 7.16
CA GLU A 4 -16.22 5.48 8.42
C GLU A 4 -14.81 6.08 8.39
N ILE A 5 -13.84 5.37 7.80
CA ILE A 5 -12.48 5.88 7.64
C ILE A 5 -12.48 7.10 6.71
N GLN A 6 -13.17 7.02 5.57
CA GLN A 6 -13.24 8.13 4.62
C GLN A 6 -13.98 9.35 5.21
N ASN A 7 -15.04 9.12 5.98
CA ASN A 7 -15.76 10.17 6.70
C ASN A 7 -14.86 10.84 7.74
N HIS A 8 -14.08 10.06 8.49
CA HIS A 8 -13.11 10.59 9.45
C HIS A 8 -12.02 11.44 8.78
N ILE A 9 -11.43 10.95 7.68
CA ILE A 9 -10.46 11.69 6.88
C ILE A 9 -11.08 12.99 6.35
N GLY A 10 -12.32 12.93 5.85
CA GLY A 10 -13.07 14.09 5.38
C GLY A 10 -13.24 15.15 6.47
N SER A 11 -13.61 14.72 7.68
CA SER A 11 -13.74 15.59 8.85
C SER A 11 -12.43 16.28 9.23
N LEU A 12 -11.31 15.53 9.28
CA LEU A 12 -9.99 16.11 9.55
C LEU A 12 -9.56 17.11 8.48
N ASN A 13 -9.73 16.78 7.21
CA ASN A 13 -9.42 17.66 6.08
C ASN A 13 -10.22 18.96 6.15
N TRP A 14 -11.50 18.89 6.56
CA TRP A 14 -12.31 20.08 6.77
C TRP A 14 -11.77 20.93 7.92
N GLY A 15 -11.44 20.32 9.06
CA GLY A 15 -10.86 21.01 10.21
C GLY A 15 -9.57 21.77 9.87
N TYR A 16 -8.66 21.16 9.10
CA TYR A 16 -7.43 21.83 8.65
C TYR A 16 -7.72 23.03 7.75
N ARG A 17 -8.71 22.93 6.85
CA ARG A 17 -9.10 24.05 5.98
C ARG A 17 -9.67 25.22 6.77
N VAL A 18 -10.43 24.94 7.83
CA VAL A 18 -10.94 25.97 8.75
C VAL A 18 -9.78 26.65 9.47
N ALA A 19 -8.85 25.89 10.04
CA ALA A 19 -7.68 26.43 10.74
C ALA A 19 -6.79 27.31 9.84
N LEU A 20 -6.62 26.94 8.57
CA LEU A 20 -5.91 27.78 7.59
C LEU A 20 -6.63 29.11 7.35
N ARG A 21 -7.96 29.07 7.21
CA ARG A 21 -8.79 30.28 7.00
C ARG A 21 -8.75 31.21 8.20
N GLU A 22 -8.84 30.68 9.42
CA GLU A 22 -8.75 31.48 10.66
C GLU A 22 -7.41 32.20 10.78
N LYS A 23 -6.33 31.56 10.31
CA LYS A 23 -4.99 32.14 10.25
C LYS A 23 -4.74 33.00 9.00
N SER A 24 -5.78 33.28 8.20
CA SER A 24 -5.68 34.05 6.95
C SER A 24 -4.68 33.47 5.94
N VAL A 25 -4.50 32.15 5.93
CA VAL A 25 -3.66 31.45 4.95
C VAL A 25 -4.49 31.10 3.72
N THR A 26 -4.08 31.59 2.55
CA THR A 26 -4.74 31.27 1.28
C THR A 26 -4.46 29.83 0.88
N TYR A 27 -5.51 29.00 0.87
CA TYR A 27 -5.43 27.63 0.38
C TYR A 27 -5.78 27.56 -1.11
N ILE A 28 -4.86 27.00 -1.91
CA ILE A 28 -5.01 26.81 -3.35
C ILE A 28 -4.96 25.30 -3.62
N ASN A 29 -6.08 24.73 -4.07
CA ASN A 29 -6.16 23.31 -4.41
C ASN A 29 -5.76 23.07 -5.86
N ALA A 30 -4.45 23.04 -6.12
CA ALA A 30 -3.89 22.89 -7.45
C ALA A 30 -2.56 22.12 -7.42
N TYR A 31 -2.18 21.53 -8.55
CA TYR A 31 -0.87 20.90 -8.72
C TYR A 31 0.17 21.98 -9.02
N GLY A 32 1.07 22.23 -8.07
CA GLY A 32 2.13 23.22 -8.20
C GLY A 32 3.39 22.65 -8.86
N THR A 33 3.88 23.33 -9.88
CA THR A 33 5.19 23.07 -10.51
C THR A 33 6.06 24.31 -10.37
N LEU A 34 7.25 24.15 -9.81
CA LEU A 34 8.23 25.24 -9.72
C LEU A 34 8.84 25.46 -11.11
N ILE A 35 8.62 26.63 -11.71
CA ILE A 35 9.17 26.97 -13.02
C ILE A 35 10.47 27.77 -12.92
N ASP A 36 10.62 28.53 -11.85
CA ASP A 36 11.83 29.26 -11.46
C ASP A 36 11.86 29.40 -9.93
N PRO A 37 12.94 29.93 -9.30
CA PRO A 37 13.06 29.98 -7.83
C PRO A 37 11.93 30.71 -7.09
N HIS A 38 11.17 31.57 -7.76
CA HIS A 38 10.14 32.43 -7.15
C HIS A 38 8.77 32.30 -7.81
N THR A 39 8.63 31.46 -8.84
CA THR A 39 7.38 31.32 -9.61
C THR A 39 6.92 29.88 -9.65
N ILE A 40 5.64 29.70 -9.33
CA ILE A 40 4.96 28.42 -9.30
C ILE A 40 3.82 28.46 -10.31
N LYS A 41 3.81 27.48 -11.22
CA LYS A 41 2.66 27.18 -12.08
C LYS A 41 1.71 26.25 -11.33
N ALA A 42 0.52 26.71 -11.03
CA ALA A 42 -0.53 25.95 -10.36
C ALA A 42 -1.62 25.55 -11.37
N VAL A 43 -1.83 24.25 -11.54
CA VAL A 43 -2.87 23.69 -12.42
C VAL A 43 -4.01 23.15 -11.57
N ASP A 44 -5.20 23.72 -11.68
CA ASP A 44 -6.37 23.25 -10.94
C ASP A 44 -6.96 21.96 -11.53
N LYS A 45 -7.99 21.39 -10.87
CA LYS A 45 -8.68 20.18 -11.33
C LYS A 45 -9.38 20.34 -12.69
N THR A 46 -9.66 21.57 -13.11
CA THR A 46 -10.27 21.88 -14.41
C THR A 46 -9.24 22.05 -15.52
N GLY A 47 -7.94 22.00 -15.19
CA GLY A 47 -6.84 22.24 -16.11
C GLY A 47 -6.51 23.71 -16.31
N LYS A 48 -7.05 24.62 -15.49
CA LYS A 48 -6.75 26.05 -15.57
C LYS A 48 -5.39 26.32 -14.94
N ASP A 49 -4.54 26.97 -15.72
CA ASP A 49 -3.22 27.42 -15.30
C ASP A 49 -3.31 28.75 -14.55
N THR A 50 -2.66 28.83 -13.38
CA THR A 50 -2.47 30.05 -12.62
C THR A 50 -0.98 30.20 -12.29
N ILE A 51 -0.43 31.39 -12.50
CA ILE A 51 0.94 31.72 -12.12
C ILE A 51 0.93 32.42 -10.76
N ILE A 52 1.73 31.92 -9.83
CA ILE A 52 1.86 32.44 -8.47
C ILE A 52 3.32 32.80 -8.24
N THR A 53 3.59 33.99 -7.71
CA THR A 53 4.94 34.43 -7.34
C THR A 53 5.07 34.55 -5.82
N ALA A 54 6.25 34.23 -5.29
CA ALA A 54 6.55 34.30 -3.86
C ALA A 54 8.02 34.63 -3.60
N ASP A 55 8.30 35.43 -2.57
CA ASP A 55 9.69 35.72 -2.14
C ASP A 55 10.39 34.46 -1.58
N LYS A 56 9.64 33.61 -0.88
CA LYS A 56 10.16 32.34 -0.33
C LYS A 56 9.24 31.19 -0.70
N VAL A 57 9.84 30.07 -1.07
CA VAL A 57 9.14 28.83 -1.41
C VAL A 57 9.64 27.72 -0.49
N ILE A 58 8.70 27.04 0.18
CA ILE A 58 8.98 25.86 1.00
C ILE A 58 8.43 24.65 0.26
N LEU A 59 9.29 23.69 -0.05
CA LEU A 59 8.89 22.42 -0.65
C LEU A 59 8.56 21.40 0.43
N ALA A 60 7.29 21.03 0.52
CA ALA A 60 6.76 20.08 1.51
C ALA A 60 5.89 19.01 0.81
N THR A 61 6.42 18.36 -0.23
CA THR A 61 5.67 17.44 -1.11
C THR A 61 5.42 16.05 -0.51
N GLY A 62 6.04 15.73 0.64
CA GLY A 62 5.91 14.43 1.30
C GLY A 62 6.57 13.27 0.54
N GLU A 63 6.18 12.05 0.92
CA GLU A 63 6.68 10.79 0.34
C GLU A 63 5.56 9.99 -0.31
N ARG A 64 5.92 8.99 -1.13
CA ARG A 64 4.98 8.05 -1.76
C ARG A 64 5.45 6.62 -1.61
N PRO A 65 4.53 5.64 -1.52
CA PRO A 65 4.89 4.24 -1.41
C PRO A 65 5.68 3.78 -2.63
N ARG A 66 6.67 2.91 -2.40
CA ARG A 66 7.56 2.37 -3.43
C ARG A 66 7.29 0.89 -3.63
N TYR A 67 7.00 0.53 -4.88
CA TYR A 67 6.89 -0.87 -5.29
C TYR A 67 8.27 -1.55 -5.34
N PRO A 68 8.36 -2.86 -5.07
CA PRO A 68 9.63 -3.60 -5.03
C PRO A 68 10.42 -3.61 -6.35
N GLY A 69 9.78 -3.35 -7.49
CA GLY A 69 10.35 -3.42 -8.84
C GLY A 69 10.41 -4.84 -9.41
N ILE A 70 9.43 -5.68 -9.08
CA ILE A 70 9.36 -7.09 -9.49
C ILE A 70 8.23 -7.30 -10.50
N SER A 71 8.25 -8.44 -11.20
CA SER A 71 7.18 -8.76 -12.16
C SER A 71 5.82 -8.86 -11.46
N GLY A 72 4.84 -8.10 -11.94
CA GLY A 72 3.46 -8.12 -11.43
C GLY A 72 3.19 -7.25 -10.20
N ASP A 73 4.18 -6.50 -9.68
CA ASP A 73 3.97 -5.72 -8.45
C ASP A 73 3.00 -4.54 -8.64
N LYS A 74 3.12 -3.80 -9.73
CA LYS A 74 2.25 -2.65 -10.01
C LYS A 74 0.84 -3.08 -10.39
N GLU A 75 0.70 -4.26 -10.98
CA GLU A 75 -0.57 -4.81 -11.44
C GLU A 75 -1.33 -5.53 -10.32
N PHE A 76 -0.65 -6.22 -9.40
CA PHE A 76 -1.32 -7.08 -8.43
C PHE A 76 -1.12 -6.67 -6.98
N CYS A 77 -0.08 -5.89 -6.65
CA CYS A 77 0.13 -5.42 -5.29
C CYS A 77 -0.59 -4.09 -5.03
N ILE A 78 -1.03 -3.95 -3.80
CA ILE A 78 -1.58 -2.70 -3.27
C ILE A 78 -0.57 -2.04 -2.32
N THR A 79 -0.84 -0.81 -1.94
CA THR A 79 -0.04 -0.08 -0.96
C THR A 79 -0.81 0.11 0.34
N SER A 80 -0.13 0.58 1.40
CA SER A 80 -0.79 0.95 2.65
C SER A 80 -1.88 2.01 2.47
N ASP A 81 -1.73 2.89 1.46
CA ASP A 81 -2.73 3.92 1.13
C ASP A 81 -4.01 3.29 0.55
N ASP A 82 -3.86 2.21 -0.21
CA ASP A 82 -4.95 1.51 -0.87
C ASP A 82 -5.73 0.61 0.11
N LEU A 83 -5.05 0.03 1.12
CA LEU A 83 -5.62 -0.94 2.07
C LEU A 83 -6.88 -0.44 2.77
N PHE A 84 -6.90 0.84 3.18
CA PHE A 84 -8.04 1.45 3.86
C PHE A 84 -9.19 1.87 2.93
N SER A 85 -8.99 1.72 1.63
CA SER A 85 -9.96 2.04 0.58
C SER A 85 -10.40 0.79 -0.19
N LEU A 86 -9.96 -0.41 0.22
CA LEU A 86 -10.32 -1.66 -0.44
C LEU A 86 -11.84 -1.87 -0.36
N PRO A 87 -12.52 -2.05 -1.51
CA PRO A 87 -13.96 -2.26 -1.53
C PRO A 87 -14.37 -3.67 -1.08
N TYR A 88 -13.40 -4.57 -0.90
CA TYR A 88 -13.58 -5.96 -0.53
C TYR A 88 -12.73 -6.33 0.69
N ASN A 89 -13.01 -7.50 1.24
CA ASN A 89 -12.25 -8.08 2.35
C ASN A 89 -10.86 -8.52 1.87
N PRO A 90 -9.76 -8.10 2.52
CA PRO A 90 -8.39 -8.43 2.09
C PRO A 90 -8.03 -9.92 2.20
N GLY A 91 -8.76 -10.72 2.98
CA GLY A 91 -8.52 -12.16 3.11
C GLY A 91 -7.12 -12.48 3.64
N LYS A 92 -6.53 -13.57 3.14
CA LYS A 92 -5.16 -13.96 3.47
C LYS A 92 -4.17 -12.95 2.86
N THR A 93 -3.47 -12.22 3.71
CA THR A 93 -2.68 -11.06 3.28
C THR A 93 -1.18 -11.28 3.49
N LEU A 94 -0.39 -11.07 2.44
CA LEU A 94 1.06 -10.93 2.54
C LEU A 94 1.40 -9.45 2.65
N VAL A 95 2.22 -9.07 3.63
CA VAL A 95 2.79 -7.73 3.75
C VAL A 95 4.26 -7.81 3.40
N ILE A 96 4.67 -7.17 2.30
CA ILE A 96 6.06 -7.13 1.86
C ILE A 96 6.77 -5.96 2.54
N GLY A 97 7.73 -6.29 3.42
CA GLY A 97 8.52 -5.30 4.16
C GLY A 97 8.30 -5.37 5.67
N ALA A 98 9.24 -4.81 6.42
CA ALA A 98 9.28 -4.90 7.89
C ALA A 98 9.58 -3.55 8.55
N SER A 99 9.15 -2.45 7.90
CA SER A 99 9.14 -1.11 8.49
C SER A 99 7.91 -0.94 9.40
N TYR A 100 7.84 0.20 10.11
CA TYR A 100 6.75 0.47 11.04
C TYR A 100 5.37 0.41 10.36
N VAL A 101 5.19 1.02 9.19
CA VAL A 101 3.92 0.97 8.43
C VAL A 101 3.51 -0.48 8.13
N ALA A 102 4.47 -1.31 7.69
CA ALA A 102 4.20 -2.71 7.38
C ALA A 102 3.77 -3.50 8.62
N LEU A 103 4.43 -3.29 9.76
CA LEU A 103 4.11 -3.99 11.01
C LEU A 103 2.79 -3.50 11.63
N GLU A 104 2.49 -2.20 11.55
CA GLU A 104 1.20 -1.64 11.94
C GLU A 104 0.07 -2.24 11.12
N CYS A 105 0.23 -2.26 9.78
CA CYS A 105 -0.71 -2.90 8.88
C CYS A 105 -0.93 -4.38 9.21
N ALA A 106 0.17 -5.12 9.39
CA ALA A 106 0.09 -6.54 9.69
C ALA A 106 -0.57 -6.82 11.05
N GLY A 107 -0.25 -6.00 12.05
CA GLY A 107 -0.78 -6.14 13.40
C GLY A 107 -2.28 -5.90 13.46
N PHE A 108 -2.79 -4.85 12.81
CA PHE A 108 -4.23 -4.60 12.81
C PHE A 108 -4.98 -5.65 11.98
N LEU A 109 -4.45 -6.09 10.83
CA LEU A 109 -5.08 -7.15 10.03
C LEU A 109 -5.17 -8.46 10.81
N THR A 110 -4.10 -8.82 11.51
CA THR A 110 -4.09 -9.97 12.43
C THR A 110 -5.15 -9.79 13.54
N SER A 111 -5.24 -8.60 14.13
CA SER A 111 -6.20 -8.30 15.20
C SER A 111 -7.66 -8.33 14.72
N LEU A 112 -7.91 -8.06 13.45
CA LEU A 112 -9.21 -8.22 12.79
C LEU A 112 -9.52 -9.69 12.44
N GLY A 113 -8.58 -10.62 12.67
CA GLY A 113 -8.75 -12.06 12.44
C GLY A 113 -8.26 -12.55 11.09
N TYR A 114 -7.54 -11.73 10.31
CA TYR A 114 -7.02 -12.14 8.99
C TYR A 114 -5.72 -12.94 9.10
N ASP A 115 -5.58 -13.96 8.25
CA ASP A 115 -4.31 -14.69 8.09
C ASP A 115 -3.28 -13.78 7.43
N THR A 116 -2.45 -13.17 8.27
CA THR A 116 -1.52 -12.12 7.87
C THR A 116 -0.09 -12.62 8.02
N THR A 117 0.68 -12.50 6.94
CA THR A 117 2.08 -12.90 6.90
C THR A 117 2.96 -11.73 6.49
N VAL A 118 4.06 -11.49 7.21
CA VAL A 118 5.03 -10.43 6.90
C VAL A 118 6.27 -11.05 6.27
N MET A 119 6.65 -10.59 5.08
CA MET A 119 7.89 -10.98 4.43
C MET A 119 9.02 -10.01 4.80
N VAL A 120 10.02 -10.52 5.52
CA VAL A 120 11.13 -9.75 6.06
C VAL A 120 12.40 -10.06 5.28
N ARG A 121 12.95 -9.05 4.59
CA ARG A 121 14.23 -9.20 3.88
C ARG A 121 15.41 -9.49 4.81
N SER A 122 15.46 -8.83 5.97
CA SER A 122 16.64 -8.86 6.85
C SER A 122 16.30 -8.74 8.34
N ILE A 123 15.93 -7.55 8.80
CA ILE A 123 15.60 -7.24 10.20
C ILE A 123 14.29 -6.44 10.29
N LEU A 124 13.64 -6.51 11.44
CA LEU A 124 12.47 -5.70 11.77
C LEU A 124 12.90 -4.28 12.15
N LEU A 125 12.11 -3.28 11.77
CA LEU A 125 12.28 -1.87 12.16
C LEU A 125 13.74 -1.40 12.01
N ARG A 126 14.28 -1.53 10.79
CA ARG A 126 15.65 -1.09 10.50
C ARG A 126 15.81 0.38 10.89
N GLY A 127 16.83 0.67 11.70
CA GLY A 127 17.10 2.01 12.25
C GLY A 127 16.58 2.21 13.68
N PHE A 128 15.79 1.28 14.21
CA PHE A 128 15.35 1.28 15.60
C PHE A 128 16.22 0.37 16.48
N ASP A 129 16.08 0.51 17.79
CA ASP A 129 16.67 -0.40 18.77
C ASP A 129 16.23 -1.85 18.49
N GLN A 130 17.20 -2.74 18.34
CA GLN A 130 16.92 -4.10 17.88
C GLN A 130 16.35 -4.99 18.97
N LEU A 131 16.61 -4.72 20.25
CA LEU A 131 15.97 -5.47 21.33
C LEU A 131 14.47 -5.14 21.33
N MET A 132 14.12 -3.86 21.23
CA MET A 132 12.72 -3.43 21.16
C MET A 132 12.02 -3.96 19.91
N ALA A 133 12.69 -3.93 18.75
CA ALA A 133 12.14 -4.44 17.50
C ALA A 133 11.84 -5.95 17.57
N GLN A 134 12.74 -6.74 18.17
CA GLN A 134 12.49 -8.18 18.35
C GLN A 134 11.42 -8.46 19.40
N MET A 135 11.33 -7.67 20.47
CA MET A 135 10.22 -7.78 21.43
C MET A 135 8.87 -7.51 20.77
N ALA A 136 8.77 -6.49 19.94
CA ALA A 136 7.57 -6.20 19.16
C ALA A 136 7.24 -7.35 18.18
N GLY A 137 8.22 -7.83 17.43
CA GLY A 137 8.05 -8.96 16.52
C GLY A 137 7.59 -10.24 17.23
N ALA A 138 8.21 -10.59 18.35
CA ALA A 138 7.84 -11.74 19.17
C ALA A 138 6.43 -11.61 19.75
N TYR A 139 6.02 -10.39 20.13
CA TYR A 139 4.66 -10.11 20.55
C TYR A 139 3.67 -10.35 19.41
N MET A 140 3.95 -9.84 18.20
CA MET A 140 3.09 -10.06 17.03
C MET A 140 2.99 -11.53 16.64
N GLU A 141 4.12 -12.26 16.64
CA GLU A 141 4.15 -13.71 16.40
C GLU A 141 3.27 -14.47 17.40
N LYS A 142 3.37 -14.13 18.69
CA LYS A 142 2.54 -14.72 19.75
C LYS A 142 1.04 -14.48 19.53
N HIS A 143 0.66 -13.37 18.91
CA HIS A 143 -0.74 -12.99 18.65
C HIS A 143 -1.23 -13.39 17.25
N GLY A 144 -0.45 -14.18 16.51
CA GLY A 144 -0.89 -14.83 15.26
C GLY A 144 -0.34 -14.23 13.97
N THR A 145 0.43 -13.14 14.02
CA THR A 145 1.10 -12.62 12.81
C THR A 145 2.23 -13.56 12.40
N LYS A 146 2.19 -14.06 11.17
CA LYS A 146 3.23 -14.96 10.64
C LYS A 146 4.39 -14.14 10.06
N PHE A 147 5.62 -14.66 10.15
CA PHE A 147 6.80 -14.01 9.57
C PHE A 147 7.57 -14.96 8.68
N ILE A 148 7.80 -14.54 7.44
CA ILE A 148 8.74 -15.18 6.50
C ILE A 148 10.03 -14.37 6.56
N ARG A 149 11.03 -14.89 7.28
CA ARG A 149 12.30 -14.19 7.49
C ARG A 149 13.30 -14.50 6.37
N GLN A 150 14.17 -13.52 6.13
CA GLN A 150 15.24 -13.57 5.14
C GLN A 150 14.76 -13.97 3.74
N CYS A 151 13.66 -13.39 3.29
CA CYS A 151 13.07 -13.65 1.98
C CYS A 151 12.77 -12.35 1.23
N VAL A 152 12.89 -12.39 -0.09
CA VAL A 152 12.60 -11.28 -1.00
C VAL A 152 11.68 -11.79 -2.10
N PRO A 153 10.60 -11.07 -2.44
CA PRO A 153 9.71 -11.48 -3.51
C PRO A 153 10.40 -11.29 -4.87
N THR A 154 10.09 -12.15 -5.83
CA THR A 154 10.67 -12.15 -7.18
C THR A 154 9.61 -11.96 -8.26
N ALA A 155 8.39 -12.44 -8.03
CA ALA A 155 7.27 -12.23 -8.92
C ALA A 155 5.94 -12.37 -8.17
N VAL A 156 4.92 -11.69 -8.67
CA VAL A 156 3.52 -11.86 -8.26
C VAL A 156 2.71 -12.21 -9.50
N ARG A 157 1.89 -13.25 -9.42
CA ARG A 157 1.06 -13.72 -10.53
C ARG A 157 -0.37 -13.92 -10.07
N TYR A 158 -1.29 -13.74 -11.01
CA TYR A 158 -2.68 -14.10 -10.82
C TYR A 158 -2.90 -15.58 -11.16
N ILE A 159 -3.53 -16.35 -10.26
CA ILE A 159 -3.86 -17.76 -10.52
C ILE A 159 -5.28 -17.89 -11.05
N CYS A 160 -6.29 -17.61 -10.23
CA CYS A 160 -7.69 -17.79 -10.58
C CYS A 160 -8.64 -17.05 -9.64
N ASP A 161 -9.89 -16.92 -10.11
CA ASP A 161 -11.05 -16.55 -9.31
C ASP A 161 -11.41 -17.74 -8.38
N ILE A 162 -11.76 -17.48 -7.11
CA ILE A 162 -11.99 -18.54 -6.10
C ILE A 162 -13.22 -19.39 -6.46
N LEU A 163 -14.07 -18.94 -7.38
CA LEU A 163 -15.31 -19.60 -7.81
C LEU A 163 -15.17 -20.66 -8.91
N ASN A 164 -13.98 -20.95 -9.46
CA ASN A 164 -13.83 -21.99 -10.50
C ASN A 164 -12.68 -22.98 -10.21
N ILE A 165 -12.87 -23.86 -9.23
CA ILE A 165 -12.09 -25.12 -9.14
C ILE A 165 -12.75 -26.16 -10.06
N LEU A 166 -12.61 -25.97 -11.37
CA LEU A 166 -12.74 -27.02 -12.38
C LEU A 166 -11.59 -26.84 -13.38
N PRO A 167 -11.04 -27.93 -13.96
CA PRO A 167 -9.76 -27.88 -14.68
C PRO A 167 -9.94 -27.17 -16.03
N CYS A 168 -9.65 -25.87 -16.08
CA CYS A 168 -9.71 -25.10 -17.32
C CYS A 168 -8.35 -25.13 -18.04
N HIS A 169 -8.34 -25.84 -19.16
CA HIS A 169 -7.27 -25.85 -20.16
C HIS A 169 -6.95 -24.44 -20.68
N PHE A 170 -5.65 -24.22 -20.88
CA PHE A 170 -5.02 -23.09 -21.58
C PHE A 170 -5.84 -22.48 -22.73
N SER A 171 -6.02 -21.16 -22.68
CA SER A 171 -6.09 -20.32 -23.87
C SER A 171 -5.66 -18.89 -23.51
N SER A 172 -4.63 -18.43 -24.21
CA SER A 172 -4.06 -17.08 -24.14
C SER A 172 -5.12 -16.04 -24.55
N PHE A 173 -5.57 -15.18 -23.63
CA PHE A 173 -6.26 -13.94 -24.00
C PHE A 173 -5.93 -12.77 -23.06
N MET A 174 -5.68 -11.63 -23.72
CA MET A 174 -5.35 -10.29 -23.20
C MET A 174 -5.96 -9.94 -21.83
N ILE A 175 -5.11 -9.49 -20.89
CA ILE A 175 -5.55 -8.64 -19.77
C ILE A 175 -4.81 -7.30 -19.85
N ARG A 176 -5.59 -6.28 -20.26
CA ARG A 176 -5.21 -4.87 -20.31
C ARG A 176 -5.74 -4.20 -19.03
N GLN A 177 -4.84 -3.59 -18.26
CA GLN A 177 -5.08 -2.52 -17.25
C GLN A 177 -6.17 -2.72 -16.19
N LEU A 178 -5.99 -3.63 -15.23
CA LEU A 178 -6.66 -3.52 -13.93
C LEU A 178 -5.71 -3.95 -12.80
N LYS A 179 -5.52 -3.06 -11.82
CA LYS A 179 -4.97 -3.38 -10.50
C LYS A 179 -5.87 -4.47 -9.88
N ALA A 180 -5.37 -5.69 -9.73
CA ALA A 180 -6.06 -6.93 -9.31
C ALA A 180 -7.42 -7.19 -10.02
N PRO A 181 -7.62 -8.32 -10.72
CA PRO A 181 -8.88 -8.59 -11.39
C PRO A 181 -10.03 -8.64 -10.37
N LYS A 182 -11.11 -7.95 -10.72
CA LYS A 182 -12.33 -7.81 -9.92
C LYS A 182 -13.21 -9.03 -10.15
N GLU A 183 -13.57 -9.78 -9.11
CA GLU A 183 -14.80 -10.55 -9.16
C GLU A 183 -16.02 -9.62 -9.12
N ALA A 184 -17.14 -10.09 -9.67
CA ALA A 184 -18.45 -9.45 -9.60
C ALA A 184 -19.06 -9.46 -8.19
N GLU A 185 -18.46 -10.19 -7.23
CA GLU A 185 -19.03 -10.45 -5.90
C GLU A 185 -18.13 -10.02 -4.72
N GLY A 186 -17.17 -9.12 -4.95
CA GLY A 186 -16.42 -8.49 -3.85
C GLY A 186 -15.51 -9.44 -3.07
N GLN A 187 -15.00 -10.51 -3.70
CA GLN A 187 -13.90 -11.31 -3.17
C GLN A 187 -12.62 -11.08 -3.99
N PRO A 188 -11.45 -10.98 -3.33
CA PRO A 188 -10.16 -10.93 -4.01
C PRO A 188 -9.82 -12.28 -4.64
N GLY A 189 -9.43 -12.27 -5.92
CA GLY A 189 -8.87 -13.44 -6.57
C GLY A 189 -7.54 -13.90 -5.93
N LEU A 190 -7.08 -15.09 -6.32
CA LEU A 190 -5.91 -15.71 -5.70
C LEU A 190 -4.61 -15.30 -6.40
N LEU A 191 -3.66 -14.79 -5.63
CA LEU A 191 -2.34 -14.36 -6.06
C LEU A 191 -1.28 -15.38 -5.62
N GLU A 192 -0.43 -15.79 -6.56
CA GLU A 192 0.81 -16.50 -6.28
C GLU A 192 1.93 -15.49 -6.08
N VAL A 193 2.66 -15.61 -4.97
CA VAL A 193 3.88 -14.85 -4.73
C VAL A 193 5.06 -15.80 -4.74
N GLU A 194 5.93 -15.60 -5.71
CA GLU A 194 7.24 -16.23 -5.77
C GLU A 194 8.25 -15.35 -5.04
N GLY A 195 9.17 -15.98 -4.31
CA GLY A 195 10.26 -15.32 -3.65
C GLY A 195 11.49 -16.20 -3.53
N ARG A 196 12.55 -15.63 -2.96
CA ARG A 196 13.80 -16.33 -2.71
C ARG A 196 14.33 -16.01 -1.32
N HIS A 197 14.63 -17.05 -0.56
CA HIS A 197 15.33 -16.91 0.70
C HIS A 197 16.80 -16.59 0.48
N THR A 198 17.44 -15.94 1.46
CA THR A 198 18.88 -15.59 1.38
C THR A 198 19.80 -16.81 1.24
N ASN A 199 19.35 -18.01 1.65
CA ASN A 199 20.04 -19.28 1.47
C ASN A 199 19.85 -19.88 0.06
N GLY A 200 19.12 -19.22 -0.83
CA GLY A 200 18.83 -19.67 -2.20
C GLY A 200 17.57 -20.52 -2.35
N THR A 201 16.92 -20.94 -1.26
CA THR A 201 15.69 -21.73 -1.32
C THR A 201 14.54 -20.92 -1.93
N PRO A 202 13.80 -21.46 -2.93
CA PRO A 202 12.64 -20.79 -3.46
C PRO A 202 11.51 -20.74 -2.44
N PHE A 203 10.73 -19.66 -2.46
CA PHE A 203 9.48 -19.51 -1.73
C PHE A 203 8.35 -19.38 -2.75
N VAL A 204 7.25 -20.10 -2.53
CA VAL A 204 6.00 -19.92 -3.26
C VAL A 204 4.88 -19.92 -2.23
N GLY A 205 4.00 -18.93 -2.29
CA GLY A 205 2.86 -18.84 -1.39
C GLY A 205 1.67 -18.18 -2.05
N GLU A 206 0.49 -18.62 -1.67
CA GLU A 206 -0.78 -18.11 -2.19
C GLU A 206 -1.43 -17.15 -1.19
N PHE A 207 -1.89 -16.00 -1.69
CA PHE A 207 -2.47 -14.91 -0.91
C PHE A 207 -3.63 -14.28 -1.68
N ASN A 208 -4.58 -13.68 -0.96
CA ASN A 208 -5.65 -12.88 -1.54
C ASN A 208 -5.21 -11.44 -1.79
N THR A 209 -4.34 -10.92 -0.92
CA THR A 209 -3.83 -9.54 -0.99
C THR A 209 -2.33 -9.51 -0.73
N VAL A 210 -1.60 -8.67 -1.46
CA VAL A 210 -0.13 -8.52 -1.38
C VAL A 210 0.27 -7.04 -1.36
#